data_AF-A0A2N5KFY5-F1
#
_entry.id   AF-A0A2N5KFY5-F1
#
_cell.length_a   1.000
_cell.length_b   1.000
_cell.length_c   1.000
_cell.angle_alpha   90.00
_cell.angle_beta   90.00
_cell.angle_gamma   90.00
#
_symmetry.space_group_name_H-M   'P 1'
#
loop_
_entity.id
_entity.type
_entity.pdbx_description
1 polymer ?
#
loop_
_entity_poly.entity_id
_entity_poly.type
_entity_poly.pdbx_seq_one_letter_code
_entity_poly.pdbx_strand_id
1 'polypeptide(L)' 'ELGELARTLNIMAERLEDSFLRLKQSGATLNTILDNLSEGVLATDPEGRVVFANTVARRMLDVQNGEGPLGELPNP' A
#
# COMPACT_ATOMS: atom_id res chain seq x y z
N GLU A 1 -8.84 35.01 18.78
CA GLU A 1 -9.25 33.61 19.04
C GLU A 1 -9.75 32.90 17.77
N LEU A 2 -10.88 33.29 17.15
CA LEU A 2 -11.40 32.62 15.93
C LEU A 2 -10.41 32.54 14.75
N GLY A 3 -9.66 33.61 14.47
CA GLY A 3 -8.66 33.60 13.39
C GLY A 3 -7.42 32.75 13.69
N GLU A 4 -7.11 32.54 14.96
CA GLU A 4 -5.99 31.69 15.40
C GLU A 4 -6.38 30.20 15.33
N LEU A 5 -7.63 29.89 15.68
CA LEU A 5 -8.22 28.57 15.46
C LEU A 5 -8.28 28.22 13.96
N ALA A 6 -8.75 29.15 13.12
CA ALA A 6 -8.79 28.94 11.67
C ALA A 6 -7.39 28.68 11.08
N ARG A 7 -6.37 29.42 11.53
CA ARG A 7 -4.98 29.20 11.13
C ARG A 7 -4.48 27.83 11.58
N THR A 8 -4.77 27.44 12.81
CA THR A 8 -4.37 26.13 13.36
C THR A 8 -5.02 24.99 12.58
N LEU A 9 -6.32 25.11 12.24
CA LEU A 9 -7.02 24.13 11.41
C LEU A 9 -6.42 24.01 10.01
N ASN A 10 -6.08 25.12 9.35
CA ASN A 10 -5.44 25.08 8.04
C ASN A 10 -4.08 24.38 8.09
N ILE A 11 -3.25 24.67 9.10
CA ILE A 11 -1.95 24.00 9.28
C ILE A 11 -2.14 22.50 9.50
N MET A 12 -3.13 22.09 10.30
CA MET A 12 -3.43 20.67 10.52
C MET A 12 -3.90 20.00 9.23
N ALA A 13 -4.74 20.66 8.44
CA ALA A 13 -5.21 20.15 7.15
C ALA A 13 -4.05 19.93 6.17
N GLU A 14 -3.16 20.92 6.02
CA GLU A 14 -1.96 20.81 5.18
C GLU A 14 -1.05 19.65 5.63
N ARG A 15 -0.83 19.49 6.94
CA ARG A 15 0.00 18.39 7.47
C ARG A 15 -0.63 17.02 7.23
N LEU A 16 -1.95 16.92 7.32
CA LEU A 16 -2.67 15.68 7.04
C LEU A 16 -2.55 15.31 5.57
N GLU A 17 -2.70 16.28 4.67
CA GLU A 17 -2.53 16.10 3.24
C GLU A 17 -1.10 15.65 2.89
N ASP A 18 -0.07 16.31 3.44
CA ASP A 18 1.32 15.90 3.23
C ASP A 18 1.59 14.48 3.74
N SER A 19 1.05 14.13 4.91
CA SER A 19 1.16 12.78 5.47
C SER A 19 0.50 11.73 4.59
N PHE A 20 -0.69 12.03 4.06
CA PHE A 20 -1.40 11.13 3.15
C PHE A 20 -0.64 10.93 1.83
N LEU A 21 -0.10 12.00 1.25
CA LEU A 21 0.71 11.92 0.03
C LEU A 21 1.98 11.07 0.25
N ARG A 22 2.66 11.25 1.39
CA ARG A 22 3.85 10.44 1.75
C ARG A 22 3.53 8.95 1.89
N LEU A 23 2.40 8.62 2.51
CA LEU A 23 1.94 7.23 2.64
C LEU A 23 1.70 6.63 1.25
N LYS A 24 0.96 7.34 0.41
CA LYS A 24 0.68 6.90 -0.97
C LYS A 24 1.96 6.69 -1.78
N GLN A 25 2.92 7.60 -1.67
CA GLN A 25 4.19 7.50 -2.39
C GLN A 25 5.05 6.33 -1.88
N SER A 26 5.07 6.10 -0.56
CA SER A 26 5.77 4.96 0.04
C SER A 26 5.18 3.63 -0.44
N GLY A 27 3.84 3.51 -0.45
CA GLY A 27 3.15 2.32 -0.97
C GLY A 27 3.45 2.06 -2.45
N ALA A 28 3.40 3.10 -3.29
CA ALA A 28 3.74 2.98 -4.71
C ALA A 28 5.19 2.54 -4.95
N THR A 29 6.13 3.07 -4.15
CA THR A 29 7.55 2.70 -4.22
C THR A 29 7.75 1.24 -3.84
N LEU A 30 7.12 0.79 -2.75
CA LEU A 30 7.20 -0.60 -2.29
C LEU A 30 6.64 -1.56 -3.36
N ASN A 31 5.46 -1.27 -3.91
CA ASN A 31 4.88 -2.07 -4.99
C ASN A 31 5.83 -2.16 -6.21
N THR A 32 6.42 -1.02 -6.60
CA THR A 32 7.39 -0.99 -7.71
C THR A 32 8.61 -1.86 -7.42
N ILE A 33 9.15 -1.83 -6.21
CA ILE A 33 10.28 -2.69 -5.82
C ILE A 33 9.86 -4.16 -5.92
N LEU A 34 8.73 -4.53 -5.33
CA LEU A 34 8.25 -5.91 -5.30
C LEU A 34 7.96 -6.47 -6.71
N ASP A 35 7.49 -5.63 -7.63
CA ASP A 35 7.25 -6.02 -9.02
C ASP A 35 8.54 -6.16 -9.85
N ASN A 36 9.61 -5.45 -9.48
CA ASN A 36 10.91 -5.54 -10.14
C ASN A 36 11.80 -6.67 -9.58
N LEU A 37 11.46 -7.25 -8.44
CA LEU A 37 12.17 -8.42 -7.93
C LEU A 37 11.98 -9.60 -8.88
N SER A 38 13.07 -10.31 -9.20
CA SER A 38 13.02 -11.54 -10.00
C SER A 38 12.51 -12.75 -9.22
N GLU A 39 12.37 -12.60 -7.90
CA GLU A 39 11.84 -13.63 -6.98
C GLU A 39 10.35 -13.40 -6.72
N GLY A 40 9.62 -14.52 -6.56
CA GLY A 40 8.23 -14.48 -6.16
C GLY A 40 8.11 -14.16 -4.67
N VAL A 41 7.39 -13.09 -4.33
CA VAL A 41 7.06 -12.73 -2.95
C VAL A 41 5.59 -13.03 -2.70
N LEU A 42 5.31 -13.83 -1.66
CA LEU A 42 3.98 -14.11 -1.17
C LEU A 42 3.89 -13.78 0.33
N ALA A 43 2.75 -13.26 0.77
CA ALA A 43 2.46 -13.10 2.19
C ALA A 43 1.18 -13.87 2.53
N THR A 44 1.15 -14.47 3.72
CA THR A 44 -0.02 -15.20 4.23
C THR A 44 -0.49 -14.59 5.55
N ASP A 45 -1.77 -14.79 5.85
CA ASP A 45 -2.29 -14.62 7.22
C ASP A 45 -1.78 -15.76 8.13
N PRO A 46 -2.01 -15.68 9.46
CA PRO A 46 -1.63 -16.75 10.41
C PRO A 46 -2.28 -18.10 10.11
N GLU A 47 -3.41 -18.12 9.41
CA GLU A 47 -4.14 -19.31 8.98
C GLU A 47 -3.59 -19.92 7.66
N GLY A 48 -2.59 -19.29 7.05
CA GLY A 48 -1.92 -19.76 5.84
C GLY A 48 -2.62 -19.36 4.53
N ARG A 49 -3.61 -18.46 4.56
CA ARG A 49 -4.24 -17.93 3.33
C ARG A 49 -3.35 -16.85 2.74
N VAL A 50 -3.15 -16.90 1.42
CA VAL A 50 -2.37 -15.90 0.70
C VAL A 50 -3.13 -14.56 0.70
N VAL A 51 -2.51 -13.53 1.28
CA VAL A 51 -3.04 -12.15 1.31
C VAL A 51 -2.34 -11.23 0.31
N PHE A 52 -1.16 -11.63 -0.18
CA PHE A 52 -0.41 -10.87 -1.18
C PHE A 52 0.45 -11.81 -2.03
N ALA A 53 0.56 -11.52 -3.32
CA ALA A 53 1.50 -12.14 -4.23
C ALA A 53 1.95 -11.11 -5.27
N ASN A 54 3.26 -10.89 -5.41
CA ASN A 54 3.82 -10.00 -6.44
C ASN A 54 3.64 -10.59 -7.85
N THR A 55 3.90 -9.79 -8.89
CA THR A 55 3.73 -10.21 -10.29
C THR A 55 4.49 -11.50 -10.61
N VAL A 56 5.69 -11.68 -10.08
CA VAL A 56 6.50 -12.90 -10.29
C VAL A 56 5.88 -14.12 -9.62
N ALA A 57 5.47 -14.02 -8.35
CA ALA A 57 4.81 -15.12 -7.64
C ALA A 57 3.53 -15.55 -8.34
N ARG A 58 2.74 -14.60 -8.86
CA ARG A 58 1.52 -14.92 -9.62
C ARG A 58 1.82 -15.69 -10.90
N ARG A 59 2.87 -15.31 -11.63
CA ARG A 59 3.34 -16.03 -12.82
C ARG A 59 3.84 -17.43 -12.49
N MET A 60 4.55 -17.59 -11.37
CA MET A 60 5.06 -18.90 -10.91
C MET A 60 3.94 -19.85 -10.48
N LEU A 61 2.88 -19.31 -9.88
CA LEU A 61 1.74 -20.08 -9.35
C LEU A 61 0.62 -20.28 -10.38
N ASP A 62 0.79 -19.78 -11.62
CA ASP A 62 -0.22 -19.78 -12.70
C ASP A 62 -1.61 -19.26 -12.27
N VAL A 63 -1.63 -18.39 -11.26
CA VAL A 63 -2.84 -17.70 -10.81
C VAL A 63 -3.02 -16.48 -11.69
N GLN A 64 -3.81 -16.65 -12.75
CA GLN A 64 -4.28 -15.52 -13.55
C GLN A 64 -5.07 -14.59 -12.65
N ASN A 65 -4.82 -13.28 -12.78
CA ASN A 65 -5.39 -12.18 -11.99
C ASN A 65 -6.85 -12.43 -11.58
N GLY A 66 -7.03 -13.14 -10.46
CA GLY A 66 -8.33 -13.34 -9.86
C GLY A 66 -8.69 -12.03 -9.20
N GLU A 67 -9.85 -11.47 -9.56
CA GLU A 67 -10.52 -10.40 -8.83
C GLU A 67 -10.92 -10.91 -7.43
N GLY A 68 -9.92 -11.09 -6.57
CA GLY A 68 -10.00 -11.39 -5.15
C GLY A 68 -8.98 -10.51 -4.43
N PRO A 69 -8.92 -10.50 -3.09
CA PRO A 69 -8.19 -9.50 -2.28
C PRO A 69 -6.66 -9.49 -2.44
N LEU A 70 -6.12 -10.07 -3.52
CA LEU A 70 -4.72 -10.12 -3.89
C LEU A 70 -4.15 -8.77 -4.38
N GLY A 71 -4.94 -7.70 -4.43
CA GLY A 71 -4.58 -6.44 -5.08
C GLY A 71 -3.63 -5.53 -4.33
N GLU A 72 -3.70 -5.47 -3.00
CA GLU A 72 -2.97 -4.48 -2.22
C GLU A 72 -2.53 -5.09 -0.89
N LEU A 73 -1.25 -4.90 -0.54
CA LEU A 73 -0.80 -5.11 0.84
C LEU A 73 -1.74 -4.31 1.75
N PRO A 74 -2.27 -4.89 2.84
CA PRO A 74 -2.93 -4.08 3.84
C PRO A 74 -1.95 -3.00 4.30
N ASN A 75 -2.35 -1.73 4.12
CA ASN A 75 -1.60 -0.61 4.65
C ASN A 75 -1.55 -0.78 6.19
N PRO A 76 -0.36 -0.80 6.82
CA PRO A 76 -0.28 -0.88 8.28
C PRO A 76 -0.94 0.31 8.97
#